data_AF-A0A506AGL5-F1
#
_entry.id   AF-A0A506AGL5-F1
#
_cell.length_a   1.000
_cell.length_b   1.000
_cell.length_c   1.000
_cell.angle_alpha   90.00
_cell.angle_beta   90.00
_cell.angle_gamma   90.00
#
_symmetry.space_group_name_H-M   'P 1'
#
loop_
_entity.id
_entity.type
_entity.pdbx_description
1 polymer ?
#
loop_
_entity_poly.entity_id
_entity_poly.type
_entity_poly.pdbx_seq_one_letter_code
_entity_poly.pdbx_strand_id
1 'polypeptide(L)'
;MLWKNGAGFTLEIARSQGEADFEWRISMADVTTSGLFSLFPNKQRIISVLDGQGMVLHVDDLPAKKLKQGDIFAFHGESQVQSELVDGAIRDLNLIYDPAKFHARFQWLNEAAEQAFISSADLIFIFNQGGETEVNVDEHSVQLAAHETLKIEKNASVTSINFPKKQHKSCYVIELIQR
;
A
#
# COMPACT_ATOMS: atom_id res chain seq x y z
N MET A 1 -11.50 -10.75 -3.94
CA MET A 1 -12.70 -10.51 -4.76
C MET A 1 -12.31 -10.34 -6.22
N LEU A 2 -12.89 -11.15 -7.12
CA LEU A 2 -12.78 -10.94 -8.57
C LEU A 2 -13.42 -9.61 -8.95
N TRP A 3 -12.81 -8.89 -9.88
CA TRP A 3 -13.37 -7.63 -10.37
C TRP A 3 -14.59 -7.88 -11.26
N LYS A 4 -15.55 -6.93 -11.25
CA LYS A 4 -16.78 -7.03 -12.05
C LYS A 4 -16.53 -7.16 -13.55
N ASN A 5 -15.42 -6.62 -14.05
CA ASN A 5 -15.01 -6.68 -15.45
C ASN A 5 -14.13 -7.89 -15.79
N GLY A 6 -13.81 -8.75 -14.82
CA GLY A 6 -12.93 -9.92 -15.01
C GLY A 6 -11.46 -9.59 -15.28
N ALA A 7 -11.05 -8.32 -15.24
CA ALA A 7 -9.69 -7.87 -15.57
C ALA A 7 -8.65 -8.14 -14.46
N GLY A 8 -9.08 -8.69 -13.34
CA GLY A 8 -8.22 -8.91 -12.19
C GLY A 8 -8.97 -9.38 -10.94
N PHE A 9 -8.24 -9.46 -9.84
CA PHE A 9 -8.81 -9.65 -8.51
C PHE A 9 -8.09 -8.79 -7.48
N THR A 10 -8.80 -8.44 -6.42
CA THR A 10 -8.26 -7.75 -5.26
C THR A 10 -8.25 -8.67 -4.05
N LEU A 11 -7.09 -8.82 -3.41
CA LEU A 11 -6.98 -9.34 -2.06
C LEU A 11 -7.02 -8.17 -1.08
N GLU A 12 -8.09 -8.10 -0.27
CA GLU A 12 -8.16 -7.12 0.80
C GLU A 12 -7.24 -7.56 1.94
N ILE A 13 -6.33 -6.67 2.37
CA ILE A 13 -5.40 -6.93 3.47
C ILE A 13 -6.03 -6.43 4.77
N ALA A 14 -6.50 -5.18 4.77
CA ALA A 14 -7.17 -4.59 5.92
C ALA A 14 -8.07 -3.43 5.47
N ARG A 15 -9.10 -3.12 6.27
CA ARG A 15 -9.96 -1.95 6.07
C ARG A 15 -10.52 -1.43 7.40
N SER A 16 -10.97 -0.19 7.40
CA SER A 16 -11.84 0.35 8.45
C SER A 16 -13.21 -0.35 8.45
N GLN A 17 -14.04 -0.08 9.46
CA GLN A 17 -15.43 -0.57 9.44
C GLN A 17 -16.21 -0.03 8.22
N GLY A 18 -17.24 -0.78 7.81
CA GLY A 18 -18.08 -0.49 6.64
C GLY A 18 -17.66 -1.28 5.39
N GLU A 19 -18.60 -2.00 4.76
CA GLU A 19 -18.30 -2.76 3.53
C GLU A 19 -18.18 -1.85 2.30
N ALA A 20 -19.16 -0.97 2.11
CA ALA A 20 -19.25 -0.10 0.95
C ALA A 20 -18.67 1.31 1.20
N ASP A 21 -18.67 1.77 2.44
CA ASP A 21 -18.23 3.12 2.83
C ASP A 21 -17.11 3.03 3.88
N PHE A 22 -15.95 2.53 3.45
CA PHE A 22 -14.77 2.49 4.30
C PHE A 22 -14.07 3.85 4.30
N GLU A 23 -13.50 4.21 5.44
CA GLU A 23 -12.63 5.37 5.62
C GLU A 23 -11.23 5.11 5.09
N TRP A 24 -10.75 3.86 5.21
CA TRP A 24 -9.51 3.43 4.58
C TRP A 24 -9.54 1.94 4.24
N ARG A 25 -8.79 1.55 3.21
CA ARG A 25 -8.60 0.17 2.77
C ARG A 25 -7.19 -0.01 2.21
N ILE A 26 -6.52 -1.06 2.64
CA ILE A 26 -5.26 -1.56 2.09
C ILE A 26 -5.56 -2.87 1.37
N SER A 27 -5.12 -2.97 0.13
CA SER A 27 -5.38 -4.15 -0.69
C SER A 27 -4.29 -4.37 -1.71
N MET A 28 -4.11 -5.63 -2.09
CA MET A 28 -3.25 -6.04 -3.19
C MET A 28 -4.12 -6.39 -4.39
N ALA A 29 -3.72 -6.05 -5.61
CA ALA A 29 -4.46 -6.42 -6.80
C ALA A 29 -3.59 -7.01 -7.90
N ASP A 30 -4.11 -8.07 -8.54
CA ASP A 30 -3.56 -8.60 -9.78
C ASP A 30 -4.27 -7.95 -10.95
N VAL A 31 -3.53 -7.20 -11.73
CA VAL A 31 -4.01 -6.50 -12.92
C VAL A 31 -3.54 -7.29 -14.14
N THR A 32 -4.47 -8.03 -14.74
CA THR A 32 -4.16 -8.96 -15.84
C THR A 32 -4.42 -8.36 -17.22
N THR A 33 -5.24 -7.32 -17.29
CA THR A 33 -5.51 -6.58 -18.52
C THR A 33 -5.52 -5.08 -18.26
N SER A 34 -5.06 -4.33 -19.26
CA SER A 34 -5.19 -2.87 -19.31
C SER A 34 -6.66 -2.46 -19.22
N GLY A 35 -6.95 -1.37 -18.53
CA GLY A 35 -8.33 -0.92 -18.39
C GLY A 35 -8.53 0.21 -17.38
N LEU A 36 -9.81 0.58 -17.25
CA LEU A 36 -10.26 1.63 -16.35
C LEU A 36 -10.23 1.17 -14.89
N PHE A 37 -9.76 2.05 -14.03
CA PHE A 37 -9.88 1.89 -12.59
C PHE A 37 -11.29 2.31 -12.12
N SER A 38 -11.74 1.72 -11.01
CA SER A 38 -12.98 2.16 -10.36
C SER A 38 -12.80 3.52 -9.69
N LEU A 39 -13.86 4.33 -9.73
CA LEU A 39 -13.95 5.61 -9.03
C LEU A 39 -14.21 5.39 -7.53
N PHE A 40 -13.58 6.21 -6.71
CA PHE A 40 -13.75 6.31 -5.27
C PHE A 40 -13.93 7.79 -4.88
N PRO A 41 -15.16 8.33 -4.98
CA PRO A 41 -15.43 9.74 -4.68
C PRO A 41 -14.96 10.13 -3.28
N ASN A 42 -14.41 11.34 -3.15
CA ASN A 42 -13.88 11.89 -1.90
C ASN A 42 -12.76 11.06 -1.23
N LYS A 43 -12.12 10.13 -1.96
CA LYS A 43 -10.97 9.36 -1.43
C LYS A 43 -9.67 9.79 -2.11
N GLN A 44 -8.57 9.61 -1.41
CA GLN A 44 -7.22 9.64 -1.95
C GLN A 44 -6.75 8.20 -2.21
N ARG A 45 -6.06 7.97 -3.32
CA ARG A 45 -5.41 6.69 -3.63
C ARG A 45 -3.90 6.86 -3.65
N ILE A 46 -3.21 5.84 -3.15
CA ILE A 46 -1.76 5.66 -3.29
C ILE A 46 -1.54 4.22 -3.77
N ILE A 47 -0.78 4.07 -4.85
CA ILE A 47 -0.51 2.78 -5.48
C ILE A 47 1.00 2.57 -5.63
N SER A 48 1.44 1.31 -5.53
CA SER A 48 2.79 0.90 -5.91
C SER A 48 2.78 -0.46 -6.59
N VAL A 49 3.55 -0.62 -7.67
CA VAL A 49 3.71 -1.92 -8.34
C VAL A 49 4.62 -2.79 -7.48
N LEU A 50 4.14 -3.98 -7.13
CA LEU A 50 4.85 -4.97 -6.32
C LEU A 50 5.64 -5.97 -7.18
N ASP A 51 5.08 -6.39 -8.31
CA ASP A 51 5.66 -7.36 -9.23
C ASP A 51 5.19 -7.13 -10.68
N GLY A 52 5.99 -7.60 -11.64
CA GLY A 52 5.78 -7.43 -13.08
C GLY A 52 6.53 -6.23 -13.69
N GLN A 53 6.42 -6.06 -15.01
CA GLN A 53 7.19 -5.06 -15.78
C GLN A 53 6.68 -3.61 -15.62
N GLY A 54 5.59 -3.43 -14.87
CA GLY A 54 5.00 -2.13 -14.58
C GLY A 54 3.82 -1.77 -15.48
N MET A 55 3.32 -0.55 -15.29
CA MET A 55 2.18 0.00 -16.01
C MET A 55 2.38 1.48 -16.31
N VAL A 56 1.62 2.00 -17.27
CA VAL A 56 1.44 3.42 -17.51
C VAL A 56 0.05 3.80 -17.02
N LEU A 57 -0.04 4.85 -16.21
CA LEU A 57 -1.29 5.43 -15.74
C LEU A 57 -1.55 6.73 -16.49
N HIS A 58 -2.74 6.82 -17.08
CA HIS A 58 -3.33 8.04 -17.63
C HIS A 58 -4.36 8.53 -16.62
N VAL A 59 -4.17 9.73 -16.06
CA VAL A 59 -5.01 10.28 -14.98
C VAL A 59 -5.52 11.65 -15.41
N ASP A 60 -6.83 11.74 -15.67
CA ASP A 60 -7.48 12.93 -16.22
C ASP A 60 -6.65 13.51 -17.39
N ASP A 61 -6.32 14.80 -17.36
CA ASP A 61 -5.51 15.49 -18.37
C ASP A 61 -4.02 15.59 -17.99
N LEU A 62 -3.57 14.84 -16.97
CA LEU A 62 -2.17 14.86 -16.52
C LEU A 62 -1.27 14.09 -17.50
N PRO A 63 0.03 14.44 -17.60
CA PRO A 63 0.99 13.65 -18.35
C PRO A 63 1.02 12.20 -17.87
N ALA A 64 1.04 11.26 -18.82
CA ALA A 64 1.08 9.83 -18.56
C ALA A 64 2.24 9.47 -17.62
N LYS A 65 1.93 8.70 -16.57
CA LYS A 65 2.90 8.30 -15.55
C LYS A 65 3.26 6.84 -15.72
N LYS A 66 4.51 6.56 -16.09
CA LYS A 66 5.06 5.20 -16.04
C LYS A 66 5.46 4.83 -14.62
N LEU A 67 4.97 3.69 -14.14
CA LEU A 67 5.29 3.10 -12.84
C LEU A 67 5.98 1.76 -13.03
N LYS A 68 7.19 1.64 -12.47
CA LYS A 68 7.91 0.38 -12.31
C LYS A 68 7.71 -0.15 -10.89
N GLN A 69 8.26 -1.34 -10.62
CA GLN A 69 8.27 -1.91 -9.29
C GLN A 69 8.81 -0.92 -8.25
N GLY A 70 8.06 -0.73 -7.17
CA GLY A 70 8.43 0.17 -6.09
C GLY A 70 8.14 1.65 -6.30
N ASP A 71 7.81 2.08 -7.53
CA ASP A 71 7.37 3.46 -7.75
C ASP A 71 6.05 3.65 -6.99
N ILE A 72 5.96 4.75 -6.24
CA ILE A 72 4.77 5.14 -5.48
C ILE A 72 4.12 6.32 -6.19
N PHE A 73 2.82 6.23 -6.41
CA PHE A 73 2.06 7.29 -7.06
C PHE A 73 0.73 7.53 -6.38
N ALA A 74 0.39 8.80 -6.20
CA ALA A 74 -0.82 9.24 -5.53
C ALA A 74 -1.72 10.00 -6.51
N PHE A 75 -3.02 9.73 -6.46
CA PHE A 75 -4.02 10.38 -7.30
C PHE A 75 -5.39 10.40 -6.59
N HIS A 76 -6.27 11.32 -6.99
CA HIS A 76 -7.60 11.42 -6.42
C HIS A 76 -8.46 10.22 -6.86
N GLY A 77 -9.25 9.68 -5.94
CA GLY A 77 -10.11 8.53 -6.21
C GLY A 77 -11.22 8.83 -7.23
N GLU A 78 -11.58 10.10 -7.41
CA GLU A 78 -12.58 10.55 -8.39
C GLU A 78 -12.01 10.86 -9.78
N SER A 79 -10.69 10.84 -9.94
CA SER A 79 -10.04 10.99 -11.25
C SER A 79 -10.37 9.82 -12.16
N GLN A 80 -10.55 10.11 -13.45
CA GLN A 80 -10.62 9.08 -14.48
C GLN A 80 -9.23 8.52 -14.72
N VAL A 81 -9.04 7.24 -14.37
CA VAL A 81 -7.74 6.57 -14.49
C VAL A 81 -7.84 5.37 -15.41
N GLN A 82 -7.01 5.37 -16.46
CA GLN A 82 -6.79 4.23 -17.33
C GLN A 82 -5.37 3.70 -17.11
N SER A 83 -5.27 2.38 -16.96
CA SER A 83 -4.00 1.66 -16.88
C SER A 83 -3.67 0.98 -18.20
N GLU A 84 -2.40 1.04 -18.58
CA GLU A 84 -1.83 0.29 -19.70
C GLU A 84 -0.67 -0.55 -19.19
N LEU A 85 -0.79 -1.88 -19.26
CA LEU A 85 0.28 -2.79 -18.87
C LEU A 85 1.45 -2.68 -19.85
N VAL A 86 2.68 -2.58 -19.33
CA VAL A 86 3.88 -2.46 -20.16
C VAL A 86 4.17 -3.78 -20.87
N ASP A 87 4.22 -4.87 -20.11
CA ASP A 87 4.46 -6.22 -20.62
C ASP A 87 3.96 -7.26 -19.61
N GLY A 88 2.76 -7.78 -19.85
CA GLY A 88 2.11 -8.79 -19.02
C GLY A 88 1.43 -8.26 -17.76
N ALA A 89 0.91 -9.20 -16.98
CA ALA A 89 0.21 -8.91 -15.73
C ALA A 89 1.14 -8.32 -14.68
N ILE A 90 0.59 -7.47 -13.82
CA ILE A 90 1.29 -6.94 -12.66
C ILE A 90 0.52 -7.27 -11.38
N ARG A 91 1.23 -7.13 -10.26
CA ARG A 91 0.63 -7.06 -8.93
C ARG A 91 0.93 -5.71 -8.32
N ASP A 92 -0.05 -5.09 -7.68
CA ASP A 92 0.10 -3.79 -7.01
C ASP A 92 -0.34 -3.83 -5.54
N LEU A 93 0.12 -2.84 -4.76
CA LEU A 93 -0.37 -2.51 -3.44
C LEU A 93 -1.09 -1.17 -3.51
N ASN A 94 -2.31 -1.13 -2.98
CA ASN A 94 -3.19 0.02 -2.99
C ASN A 94 -3.55 0.42 -1.56
N LEU A 95 -3.35 1.70 -1.22
CA LEU A 95 -4.03 2.37 -0.12
C LEU A 95 -5.11 3.28 -0.71
N ILE A 96 -6.33 3.14 -0.21
CA ILE A 96 -7.43 4.08 -0.46
C ILE A 96 -7.85 4.64 0.89
N TYR A 97 -7.95 5.95 1.04
CA TYR A 97 -8.37 6.55 2.31
C TYR A 97 -9.14 7.85 2.13
N ASP A 98 -9.90 8.24 3.15
CA ASP A 98 -10.61 9.52 3.24
C ASP A 98 -9.66 10.60 3.76
N PRO A 99 -9.21 11.55 2.92
CA PRO A 99 -8.24 12.56 3.32
C PRO A 99 -8.84 13.62 4.26
N ALA A 100 -10.17 13.69 4.42
CA ALA A 100 -10.82 14.55 5.40
C ALA A 100 -10.77 13.95 6.82
N LYS A 101 -10.60 12.62 6.93
CA LYS A 101 -10.54 11.90 8.21
C LYS A 101 -9.13 11.46 8.61
N PHE A 102 -8.26 11.22 7.63
CA PHE A 102 -6.91 10.72 7.87
C PHE A 102 -5.84 11.52 7.13
N HIS A 103 -4.69 11.66 7.76
CA HIS A 103 -3.40 11.80 7.07
C HIS A 103 -2.82 10.42 6.83
N ALA A 104 -2.06 10.26 5.75
CA ALA A 104 -1.40 9.00 5.41
C ALA A 104 0.07 9.22 5.05
N ARG A 105 0.93 8.30 5.50
CA ARG A 105 2.29 8.09 4.97
C ARG A 105 2.36 6.70 4.35
N PHE A 106 3.00 6.60 3.19
CA PHE A 106 3.19 5.35 2.47
C PHE A 106 4.63 5.32 1.97
N GLN A 107 5.44 4.40 2.50
CA GLN A 107 6.87 4.33 2.20
C GLN A 107 7.29 2.89 1.94
N TRP A 108 8.13 2.71 0.93
CA TRP A 108 8.80 1.44 0.67
C TRP A 108 10.21 1.46 1.28
N LEU A 109 10.48 0.51 2.17
CA LEU A 109 11.80 0.25 2.75
C LEU A 109 12.42 -0.92 1.99
N ASN A 110 13.35 -0.61 1.07
CA ASN A 110 13.97 -1.58 0.16
C ASN A 110 15.50 -1.57 0.25
N GLU A 111 16.05 -1.90 1.41
CA GLU A 111 17.48 -1.81 1.66
C GLU A 111 17.94 -2.81 2.73
N ALA A 112 19.23 -3.17 2.71
CA ALA A 112 19.81 -4.11 3.68
C ALA A 112 20.23 -3.47 5.01
N ALA A 113 20.06 -2.15 5.17
CA ALA A 113 20.47 -1.42 6.37
C ALA A 113 19.51 -1.69 7.54
N GLU A 114 20.02 -1.55 8.77
CA GLU A 114 19.15 -1.39 9.94
C GLU A 114 18.34 -0.10 9.80
N GLN A 115 17.09 -0.14 10.25
CA GLN A 115 16.22 1.03 10.14
C GLN A 115 15.29 1.09 11.33
N ALA A 116 15.26 2.25 11.98
CA ALA A 116 14.37 2.52 13.09
C ALA A 116 13.64 3.83 12.87
N PHE A 117 12.41 3.90 13.34
CA PHE A 117 11.63 5.12 13.39
C PHE A 117 10.66 5.09 14.57
N ILE A 118 10.24 6.27 14.99
CA ILE A 118 9.23 6.46 16.02
C ILE A 118 8.02 7.08 15.33
N SER A 119 6.83 6.58 15.65
CA SER A 119 5.59 7.03 15.02
C SER A 119 4.52 7.32 16.07
N SER A 120 3.76 8.39 15.87
CA SER A 120 2.58 8.73 16.68
C SER A 120 1.27 8.40 15.98
N ALA A 121 1.33 7.69 14.84
CA ALA A 121 0.18 7.31 14.04
C ALA A 121 -0.77 6.40 14.80
N ASP A 122 -2.07 6.54 14.53
CA ASP A 122 -3.10 5.76 15.20
C ASP A 122 -3.13 4.31 14.69
N LEU A 123 -2.79 4.12 13.41
CA LEU A 123 -2.60 2.82 12.79
C LEU A 123 -1.29 2.80 11.99
N ILE A 124 -0.53 1.71 12.15
CA ILE A 124 0.67 1.43 11.36
C ILE A 124 0.51 0.03 10.75
N PHE A 125 0.78 -0.09 9.46
CA PHE A 125 0.82 -1.36 8.75
C PHE A 125 2.20 -1.56 8.16
N ILE A 126 2.75 -2.76 8.34
CA ILE A 126 4.01 -3.17 7.74
C ILE A 126 3.70 -4.39 6.87
N PHE A 127 3.58 -4.16 5.56
CA PHE A 127 3.38 -5.22 4.57
C PHE A 127 4.73 -5.70 4.06
N ASN A 128 5.03 -6.98 4.24
CA ASN A 128 6.29 -7.56 3.76
C ASN A 128 6.14 -8.07 2.32
N GLN A 129 6.76 -7.40 1.36
CA GLN A 129 6.80 -7.85 -0.04
C GLN A 129 7.94 -8.85 -0.31
N GLY A 130 8.95 -8.89 0.56
CA GLY A 130 10.15 -9.70 0.38
C GLY A 130 10.12 -11.06 1.08
N GLY A 131 11.31 -11.62 1.29
CA GLY A 131 11.48 -12.81 2.15
C GLY A 131 11.22 -12.50 3.63
N GLU A 132 11.35 -13.52 4.47
CA GLU A 132 11.13 -13.41 5.92
C GLU A 132 11.88 -12.22 6.52
N THR A 133 11.15 -11.34 7.22
CA THR A 133 11.69 -10.12 7.81
C THR A 133 11.29 -9.97 9.27
N GLU A 134 12.29 -9.69 10.11
CA GLU A 134 12.08 -9.39 11.52
C GLU A 134 11.76 -7.91 11.72
N VAL A 135 10.73 -7.65 12.52
CA VAL A 135 10.30 -6.31 12.92
C VAL A 135 10.15 -6.30 14.44
N ASN A 136 10.85 -5.36 15.08
CA ASN A 136 10.67 -5.09 16.50
C ASN A 136 9.70 -3.91 16.66
N VAL A 137 8.67 -4.11 17.47
CA VAL A 137 7.69 -3.10 17.88
C VAL A 137 7.77 -2.96 19.39
N ASP A 138 8.27 -1.81 19.83
CA ASP A 138 8.67 -1.55 21.22
C ASP A 138 9.59 -2.68 21.73
N GLU A 139 9.14 -3.47 22.72
CA GLU A 139 9.90 -4.60 23.29
C GLU A 139 9.59 -5.96 22.65
N HIS A 140 8.70 -6.01 21.64
CA HIS A 140 8.26 -7.25 21.02
C HIS A 140 8.92 -7.45 19.65
N SER A 141 9.39 -8.67 19.36
CA SER A 141 9.90 -9.06 18.04
C SER A 141 8.87 -9.91 17.31
N VAL A 142 8.64 -9.62 16.03
CA VAL A 142 7.70 -10.30 15.14
C VAL A 142 8.44 -10.71 13.87
N GLN A 143 8.30 -11.97 13.45
CA GLN A 143 8.73 -12.42 12.13
C GLN A 143 7.57 -12.29 11.15
N LEU A 144 7.81 -11.70 9.99
CA LEU A 144 6.84 -11.58 8.92
C LEU A 144 7.31 -12.39 7.72
N ALA A 145 6.54 -13.40 7.33
CA ALA A 145 6.73 -14.11 6.07
C ALA A 145 6.34 -13.23 4.86
N ALA A 146 6.60 -13.73 3.65
CA ALA A 146 6.24 -13.03 2.42
C ALA A 146 4.73 -12.77 2.33
N HIS A 147 4.36 -11.54 2.02
CA HIS A 147 3.01 -10.98 1.94
C HIS A 147 2.22 -10.94 3.25
N GLU A 148 2.85 -11.25 4.39
CA GLU A 148 2.23 -11.00 5.69
C GLU A 148 2.22 -9.51 6.02
N THR A 149 1.22 -9.09 6.78
CA THR A 149 1.07 -7.70 7.22
C THR A 149 0.97 -7.64 8.73
N LEU A 150 1.88 -6.90 9.35
CA LEU A 150 1.72 -6.51 10.75
C LEU A 150 0.82 -5.29 10.83
N LYS A 151 -0.25 -5.36 11.63
CA LYS A 151 -1.07 -4.21 12.01
C LYS A 151 -0.73 -3.82 13.45
N ILE A 152 -0.42 -2.55 13.66
CA ILE A 152 -0.14 -1.98 14.97
C ILE A 152 -1.18 -0.88 15.20
N GLU A 153 -1.89 -0.99 16.32
CA GLU A 153 -2.82 0.05 16.79
C GLU A 153 -2.16 0.80 17.94
N LYS A 154 -2.32 2.11 17.94
CA LYS A 154 -1.74 2.97 18.97
C LYS A 154 -2.25 2.63 20.35
N ASN A 155 -1.34 2.25 21.25
CA ASN A 155 -1.60 1.94 22.65
C ASN A 155 -0.93 2.93 23.63
N ALA A 156 -0.04 3.80 23.11
CA ALA A 156 0.74 4.79 23.84
C ALA A 156 0.87 6.10 23.03
N SER A 157 1.61 7.09 23.54
CA SER A 157 1.82 8.36 22.84
C SER A 157 2.61 8.19 21.53
N VAL A 158 3.57 7.26 21.52
CA VAL A 158 4.40 6.88 20.37
C VAL A 158 4.70 5.39 20.39
N THR A 159 4.96 4.84 19.21
CA THR A 159 5.43 3.45 19.00
C THR A 159 6.82 3.49 18.38
N SER A 160 7.73 2.68 18.90
CA SER A 160 9.06 2.48 18.33
C SER A 160 9.06 1.28 17.39
N ILE A 161 9.52 1.46 16.15
CA ILE A 161 9.63 0.37 15.17
C ILE A 161 11.09 0.27 14.73
N ASN A 162 11.63 -0.94 14.74
CA ASN A 162 12.98 -1.23 14.31
C ASN A 162 13.05 -2.50 13.44
N PHE A 163 13.87 -2.46 12.39
CA PHE A 163 14.27 -3.61 11.59
C PHE A 163 15.71 -3.97 11.98
N PRO A 164 15.91 -4.90 12.94
CA PRO A 164 17.18 -5.06 13.64
C PRO A 164 18.25 -5.81 12.83
N LYS A 165 17.86 -6.60 11.84
CA LYS A 165 18.78 -7.41 11.04
C LYS A 165 19.27 -6.64 9.82
N LYS A 166 20.58 -6.67 9.58
CA LYS A 166 21.20 -6.26 8.31
C LYS A 166 20.94 -7.30 7.21
N GLN A 167 19.68 -7.43 6.83
CA GLN A 167 19.23 -8.27 5.74
C GLN A 167 18.44 -7.43 4.75
N HIS A 168 18.47 -7.80 3.47
CA HIS A 168 17.67 -7.12 2.48
C HIS A 168 16.19 -7.31 2.80
N LYS A 169 15.53 -6.20 3.16
CA LYS A 169 14.09 -6.14 3.41
C LYS A 169 13.41 -5.40 2.27
N SER A 170 12.18 -5.80 1.97
CA SER A 170 11.29 -5.10 1.05
C SER A 170 9.95 -4.99 1.74
N CYS A 171 9.78 -3.96 2.56
CA CYS A 171 8.57 -3.75 3.35
C CYS A 171 7.93 -2.41 3.02
N TYR A 172 6.60 -2.39 2.92
CA TYR A 172 5.84 -1.16 2.82
C TYR A 172 5.34 -0.76 4.21
N VAL A 173 5.73 0.42 4.66
CA VAL A 173 5.24 1.04 5.89
C VAL A 173 4.13 2.01 5.51
N ILE A 174 2.94 1.76 6.03
CA ILE A 174 1.75 2.59 5.83
C ILE A 174 1.29 3.09 7.19
N GLU A 175 1.25 4.40 7.38
CA GLU A 175 0.79 5.02 8.62
C GLU A 175 -0.47 5.83 8.34
N LEU A 176 -1.48 5.68 9.19
CA LEU A 176 -2.71 6.47 9.18
C LEU A 176 -2.83 7.22 10.49
N ILE A 177 -2.98 8.54 10.40
CA ILE A 177 -3.14 9.44 11.54
C ILE A 177 -4.53 10.08 11.40
N GLN A 178 -5.37 9.91 12.41
CA GLN A 178 -6.71 10.49 12.45
C GLN A 178 -6.61 12.02 12.61
N ARG A 179 -7.48 12.73 11.89
CA ARG A 179 -7.63 14.19 11.97
C ARG A 179 -8.57 14.63 13.10
#